data_AF-A0A260UPQ1-F1
#
_entry.id   AF-A0A260UPQ1-F1
#
_cell.length_a   1.000
_cell.length_b   1.000
_cell.length_c   1.000
_cell.angle_alpha   90.00
_cell.angle_beta   90.00
_cell.angle_gamma   90.00
#
_symmetry.space_group_name_H-M   'P 1'
#
loop_
_entity.id
_entity.type
_entity.pdbx_description
1 polymer ?
#
loop_
_entity_poly.entity_id
_entity_poly.type
_entity_poly.pdbx_seq_one_letter_code
_entity_poly.pdbx_strand_id
1 'polypeptide(L)'
;MSAAQGEFDDGEHRPWPLHPQPLPGETVSSWLARTSELYSMITRADLLDSLGLDTTGVDLDRFIPEPVLTALAGKGACTVDRLREMTLAGYTPWLLDSTDPTECDFDTYVHQFSVLLPPGLAVPDRYRRRPPVGTWLPWVSALTTRACPLCIDALDTDADIVVTMAHQYPMLTSCTKHLCRLEFCTVIPGRLIFWERTPAGSDDHAPPLPVPAAVAEIDRRSVAALTNGSVELGVGRVHAAVWFRLLRTVVDEVVTPLIHAGWWARGLRAIWESTGRSRPLQTSRVPFENLSWDGQAAVLAAAATAIIAVENDQIFAGGADACLLQPRPYEPVDPGTAPTRSHFQARAHSAWDDVVAAIDAAVAEARVNSDAARSLFGFARTGCRTEDDVDELAYAFLELGIRLDWA
;
A
#
# COMPACT_ATOMS: atom_id res chain seq x y z
N MET A 1 55.43 10.15 32.90
CA MET A 1 54.71 11.10 32.02
C MET A 1 54.13 10.31 30.87
N SER A 2 52.92 9.78 31.04
CA SER A 2 52.15 9.11 29.99
C SER A 2 50.83 9.88 29.93
N ALA A 3 50.68 10.70 28.90
CA ALA A 3 49.49 11.51 28.70
C ALA A 3 48.39 10.60 28.15
N ALA A 4 47.22 10.68 28.78
CA ALA A 4 46.00 10.01 28.40
C ALA A 4 45.59 10.41 26.97
N GLN A 5 45.52 9.42 26.09
CA GLN A 5 44.63 9.44 24.94
C GLN A 5 43.36 8.72 25.40
N GLY A 6 42.34 9.51 25.74
CA GLY A 6 41.03 9.01 26.13
C GLY A 6 39.98 10.05 25.74
N GLU A 7 39.10 9.63 24.81
CA GLU A 7 37.71 10.05 24.69
C GLU A 7 37.41 11.52 24.37
N PHE A 8 37.31 11.83 23.08
CA PHE A 8 36.40 12.85 22.57
C PHE A 8 35.80 12.35 21.23
N ASP A 9 34.92 11.33 21.29
CA ASP A 9 34.10 10.92 20.13
C ASP A 9 32.74 10.28 20.51
N ASP A 10 32.27 10.44 21.75
CA ASP A 10 31.05 9.75 22.24
C ASP A 10 29.74 10.58 22.13
N GLY A 11 29.82 11.82 21.62
CA GLY A 11 28.69 12.77 21.63
C GLY A 11 27.77 12.69 20.41
N GLU A 12 28.30 12.26 19.26
CA GLU A 12 27.61 12.43 17.97
C GLU A 12 26.47 11.41 17.79
N HIS A 13 26.58 10.23 18.42
CA HIS A 13 25.65 9.11 18.22
C HIS A 13 24.73 8.79 19.40
N ARG A 14 24.83 9.50 20.53
CA ARG A 14 23.98 9.19 21.68
C ARG A 14 22.52 9.63 21.41
N PRO A 15 21.53 8.73 21.63
CA PRO A 15 20.12 9.10 21.60
C PRO A 15 19.80 10.22 22.59
N TRP A 16 18.78 11.01 22.28
CA TRP A 16 18.22 11.96 23.22
C TRP A 16 17.78 11.22 24.51
N PRO A 17 18.05 11.74 25.71
CA PRO A 17 17.70 11.03 26.96
C PRO A 17 16.21 10.73 27.11
N LEU A 18 15.36 11.64 26.65
CA LEU A 18 13.91 11.50 26.57
C LEU A 18 13.47 11.58 25.11
N HIS A 19 12.82 10.53 24.63
CA HIS A 19 12.31 10.43 23.26
C HIS A 19 11.05 9.57 23.27
N PRO A 20 9.85 10.13 23.02
CA PRO A 20 8.65 9.32 22.88
C PRO A 20 8.76 8.51 21.58
N GLN A 21 8.14 7.34 21.55
CA GLN A 21 8.07 6.54 20.32
C GLN A 21 7.13 7.22 19.31
N PRO A 22 7.48 7.25 18.01
CA PRO A 22 6.59 7.78 16.98
C PRO A 22 5.29 6.97 16.87
N LEU A 23 4.15 7.64 16.95
CA LEU A 23 2.83 6.99 16.90
C LEU A 23 2.42 6.62 15.46
N PRO A 24 1.56 5.60 15.25
CA PRO A 24 1.11 5.21 13.92
C PRO A 24 0.53 6.37 13.10
N GLY A 25 1.12 6.63 11.93
CA GLY A 25 0.69 7.69 11.02
C GLY A 25 0.98 9.12 11.47
N GLU A 26 1.69 9.31 12.59
CA GLU A 26 2.15 10.62 13.07
C GLU A 26 3.12 11.28 12.07
N THR A 27 3.10 12.61 11.96
CA THR A 27 4.08 13.34 11.15
C THR A 27 5.38 13.59 11.92
N VAL A 28 6.50 13.76 11.20
CA VAL A 28 7.81 14.03 11.84
C VAL A 28 7.79 15.31 12.65
N SER A 29 7.15 16.36 12.14
CA SER A 29 7.03 17.63 12.85
C SER A 29 6.23 17.52 14.15
N SER A 30 5.22 16.63 14.20
CA SER A 30 4.43 16.30 15.40
C SER A 30 5.26 15.54 16.43
N TRP A 31 5.97 14.50 15.98
CA TRP A 31 6.82 13.70 16.86
C TRP A 31 7.95 14.53 17.48
N LEU A 32 8.58 15.42 16.69
CA LEU A 32 9.59 16.34 17.20
C LEU A 32 9.00 17.36 18.19
N ALA A 33 7.78 17.84 17.96
CA ALA A 33 7.10 18.73 18.90
C ALA A 33 6.84 18.03 20.24
N ARG A 34 6.32 16.79 20.22
CA ARG A 34 6.15 15.97 21.43
C ARG A 34 7.46 15.68 22.13
N THR A 35 8.51 15.40 21.36
CA THR A 35 9.86 15.20 21.90
C THR A 35 10.35 16.46 22.59
N SER A 36 10.20 17.62 21.96
CA SER A 36 10.61 18.91 22.53
C SER A 36 9.87 19.24 23.82
N GLU A 37 8.60 18.86 23.94
CA GLU A 37 7.79 19.11 25.15
C GLU A 37 8.30 18.34 26.38
N LEU A 38 9.03 17.23 26.19
CA LEU A 38 9.68 16.52 27.30
C LEU A 38 10.83 17.33 27.93
N TYR A 39 11.26 18.41 27.26
CA TYR A 39 12.33 19.29 27.68
C TYR A 39 11.78 20.69 27.90
N SER A 40 11.74 21.16 29.15
CA SER A 40 11.05 22.42 29.52
C SER A 40 11.52 23.70 28.80
N MET A 41 12.66 23.70 28.11
CA MET A 41 13.27 24.86 27.46
C MET A 41 13.83 24.56 26.06
N ILE A 42 13.57 23.39 25.47
CA ILE A 42 14.09 23.02 24.16
C ILE A 42 12.94 23.11 23.16
N THR A 43 13.15 23.85 22.08
CA THR A 43 12.21 23.92 20.97
C THR A 43 12.52 22.86 19.92
N ARG A 44 11.59 22.63 18.99
CA ARG A 44 11.87 21.80 17.80
C ARG A 44 13.08 22.30 17.01
N ALA A 45 13.30 23.61 16.92
CA ALA A 45 14.45 24.17 16.21
C ALA A 45 15.75 23.79 16.91
N ASP A 46 15.81 23.88 18.25
CA ASP A 46 16.98 23.47 19.03
C ASP A 46 17.30 21.97 18.85
N LEU A 47 16.28 21.11 18.76
CA LEU A 47 16.48 19.68 18.46
C LEU A 47 17.10 19.46 17.08
N LEU A 48 16.65 20.22 16.07
CA LEU A 48 17.18 20.12 14.70
C LEU A 48 18.60 20.70 14.62
N ASP A 49 18.86 21.84 15.26
CA ASP A 49 20.18 22.46 15.33
C ASP A 49 21.20 21.53 16.02
N SER A 50 20.75 20.72 16.99
CA SER A 50 21.59 19.72 17.66
C SER A 50 22.10 18.60 16.74
N LEU A 51 21.53 18.46 15.53
CA LEU A 51 22.00 17.52 14.52
C LEU A 51 23.26 18.01 13.80
N GLY A 52 23.58 19.32 13.88
CA GLY A 52 24.71 19.90 13.15
C GLY A 52 24.55 19.91 11.62
N LEU A 53 23.32 19.76 11.13
CA LEU A 53 22.96 19.70 9.72
C LEU A 53 22.06 20.87 9.36
N ASP A 54 22.19 21.39 8.13
CA ASP A 54 21.28 22.44 7.66
C ASP A 54 19.91 21.86 7.33
N THR A 55 18.90 22.26 8.10
CA THR A 55 17.49 21.92 7.90
C THR A 55 16.64 23.13 7.48
N THR A 56 17.28 24.25 7.13
CA THR A 56 16.59 25.51 6.83
C THR A 56 15.69 25.35 5.60
N GLY A 57 14.42 25.72 5.74
CA GLY A 57 13.45 25.67 4.63
C GLY A 57 13.00 24.26 4.23
N VAL A 58 13.43 23.22 4.94
CA VAL A 58 12.99 21.84 4.71
C VAL A 58 11.60 21.63 5.32
N ASP A 59 10.65 21.23 4.49
CA ASP A 59 9.35 20.74 4.94
C ASP A 59 9.50 19.27 5.37
N LEU A 60 9.78 19.07 6.67
CA LEU A 60 10.07 17.74 7.25
C LEU A 60 8.91 16.75 7.10
N ASP A 61 7.67 17.22 6.98
CA ASP A 61 6.51 16.34 6.80
C ASP A 61 6.33 15.94 5.32
N ARG A 62 6.96 16.68 4.41
CA ARG A 62 7.02 16.34 2.98
C ARG A 62 8.18 15.43 2.66
N PHE A 63 9.40 15.85 2.98
CA PHE A 63 10.62 15.14 2.59
C PHE A 63 11.75 15.47 3.57
N ILE A 64 12.55 14.45 3.90
CA ILE A 64 13.72 14.59 4.77
C ILE A 64 14.95 14.09 4.00
N PRO A 65 16.00 14.92 3.81
CA PRO A 65 17.25 14.47 3.24
C PRO A 65 17.90 13.33 4.03
N GLU A 66 18.52 12.36 3.36
CA GLU A 66 19.09 11.15 3.99
C GLU A 66 20.04 11.42 5.18
N PRO A 67 20.95 12.44 5.14
CA PRO A 67 21.80 12.73 6.29
C PRO A 67 20.99 13.15 7.53
N VAL A 68 19.96 13.98 7.33
CA VAL A 68 19.08 14.46 8.40
C VAL A 68 18.23 13.32 8.94
N LEU A 69 17.70 12.48 8.04
CA LEU A 69 16.90 11.31 8.38
C LEU A 69 17.69 10.31 9.23
N THR A 70 18.95 10.02 8.86
CA THR A 70 19.84 9.13 9.60
C THR A 70 20.18 9.69 10.98
N ALA A 71 20.47 10.99 11.05
CA ALA A 71 20.75 11.67 12.32
C ALA A 71 19.53 11.65 13.26
N LEU A 72 18.33 11.93 12.73
CA LEU A 72 17.07 11.86 13.48
C LEU A 72 16.78 10.45 13.98
N ALA A 73 16.99 9.42 13.15
CA ALA A 73 16.81 8.02 13.54
C ALA A 73 17.72 7.65 14.72
N GLY A 74 19.00 8.03 14.65
CA GLY A 74 19.97 7.82 15.73
C GLY A 74 19.60 8.56 17.02
N LYS A 75 19.21 9.84 16.93
CA LYS A 75 18.84 10.65 18.09
C LYS A 75 17.52 10.21 18.74
N GLY A 76 16.52 9.84 17.94
CA GLY A 76 15.22 9.41 18.41
C GLY A 76 15.12 7.94 18.81
N ALA A 77 16.21 7.17 18.63
CA ALA A 77 16.21 5.70 18.77
C ALA A 77 15.06 5.02 18.01
N CYS A 78 14.80 5.48 16.77
CA CYS A 78 13.81 4.91 15.86
C CYS A 78 14.47 4.51 14.54
N THR A 79 13.79 3.70 13.72
CA THR A 79 14.35 3.28 12.43
C THR A 79 14.18 4.37 11.38
N VAL A 80 15.09 4.39 10.40
CA VAL A 80 14.99 5.25 9.21
C VAL A 80 13.67 5.00 8.48
N ASP A 81 13.29 3.73 8.29
CA ASP A 81 12.04 3.38 7.62
C ASP A 81 10.82 3.93 8.35
N ARG A 82 10.84 3.90 9.69
CA ARG A 82 9.76 4.46 10.50
C ARG A 82 9.63 5.97 10.29
N LEU A 83 10.74 6.69 10.24
CA LEU A 83 10.71 8.13 9.95
C LEU A 83 10.26 8.42 8.52
N ARG A 84 10.63 7.58 7.53
CA ARG A 84 10.15 7.74 6.15
C ARG A 84 8.63 7.62 6.07
N GLU A 85 8.03 6.63 6.74
CA GLU A 85 6.57 6.45 6.81
C GLU A 85 5.82 7.66 7.37
N MET A 86 6.50 8.52 8.14
CA MET A 86 5.93 9.73 8.74
C MET A 86 5.97 10.96 7.79
N THR A 87 6.49 10.77 6.57
CA THR A 87 6.65 11.83 5.56
C THR A 87 5.87 11.50 4.30
N LEU A 88 5.51 12.52 3.51
CA LEU A 88 4.90 12.32 2.19
C LEU A 88 5.81 11.52 1.24
N ALA A 89 7.12 11.72 1.32
CA ALA A 89 8.11 11.01 0.53
C ALA A 89 8.08 9.49 0.77
N GLY A 90 7.70 9.06 1.97
CA GLY A 90 7.50 7.63 2.30
C GLY A 90 6.38 6.96 1.50
N TYR A 91 5.51 7.74 0.86
CA TYR A 91 4.41 7.24 0.03
C TYR A 91 4.69 7.36 -1.47
N THR A 92 5.91 7.74 -1.86
CA THR A 92 6.35 7.69 -3.26
C THR A 92 6.80 6.26 -3.63
N PRO A 93 6.57 5.77 -4.87
CA PRO A 93 5.87 6.42 -5.97
C PRO A 93 4.35 6.11 -5.99
N TRP A 94 3.75 5.69 -4.86
CA TRP A 94 2.40 5.12 -4.85
C TRP A 94 1.28 6.15 -4.71
N LEU A 95 1.41 7.13 -3.81
CA LEU A 95 0.46 8.23 -3.70
C LEU A 95 0.74 9.31 -4.77
N LEU A 96 2.02 9.58 -4.98
CA LEU A 96 2.57 10.53 -5.94
C LEU A 96 3.93 10.03 -6.43
N ASP A 97 4.34 10.40 -7.65
CA ASP A 97 5.56 9.89 -8.27
C ASP A 97 6.83 10.44 -7.60
N SER A 98 6.76 11.71 -7.15
CA SER A 98 7.84 12.40 -6.46
C SER A 98 7.29 13.49 -5.56
N THR A 99 8.05 13.88 -4.54
CA THR A 99 7.78 15.10 -3.75
C THR A 99 8.35 16.36 -4.40
N ASP A 100 9.14 16.23 -5.46
CA ASP A 100 9.58 17.33 -6.31
C ASP A 100 8.49 17.66 -7.36
N PRO A 101 7.91 18.87 -7.33
CA PRO A 101 6.90 19.29 -8.31
C PRO A 101 7.38 19.25 -9.77
N THR A 102 8.68 19.29 -10.03
CA THR A 102 9.25 19.24 -11.39
C THR A 102 9.24 17.83 -11.98
N GLU A 103 9.16 16.81 -11.13
CA GLU A 103 9.12 15.39 -11.51
C GLU A 103 7.69 14.85 -11.61
N CYS A 104 6.69 15.63 -11.18
CA CYS A 104 5.27 15.26 -11.29
C CYS A 104 4.62 15.89 -12.52
N ASP A 105 4.06 15.04 -13.39
CA ASP A 105 3.32 15.49 -14.57
C ASP A 105 1.80 15.52 -14.31
N PHE A 106 1.19 16.70 -14.41
CA PHE A 106 -0.25 16.89 -14.25
C PHE A 106 -1.07 15.98 -15.18
N ASP A 107 -0.61 15.83 -16.42
CA ASP A 107 -1.37 15.10 -17.43
C ASP A 107 -1.42 13.61 -17.09
N THR A 108 -0.34 13.05 -16.56
CA THR A 108 -0.28 11.65 -16.09
C THR A 108 -1.29 11.38 -14.96
N TYR A 109 -1.51 12.31 -14.03
CA TYR A 109 -2.47 12.10 -12.93
C TYR A 109 -3.92 12.29 -13.34
N VAL A 110 -4.16 13.20 -14.28
CA VAL A 110 -5.50 13.69 -14.60
C VAL A 110 -6.03 13.08 -15.90
N HIS A 111 -5.17 12.56 -16.78
CA HIS A 111 -5.54 11.97 -18.08
C HIS A 111 -5.16 10.51 -18.27
N GLN A 112 -4.42 9.88 -17.35
CA GLN A 112 -4.03 8.47 -17.52
C GLN A 112 -5.24 7.55 -17.67
N PHE A 113 -6.31 7.82 -16.93
CA PHE A 113 -7.55 7.06 -17.03
C PHE A 113 -8.69 7.91 -17.62
N SER A 114 -9.73 7.20 -18.03
CA SER A 114 -11.02 7.73 -18.46
C SER A 114 -12.12 6.85 -17.86
N VAL A 115 -12.93 7.39 -16.95
CA VAL A 115 -13.88 6.60 -16.15
C VAL A 115 -15.33 6.97 -16.47
N LEU A 116 -15.79 8.13 -16.02
CA LEU A 116 -17.16 8.63 -16.22
C LEU A 116 -17.39 9.13 -17.64
N LEU A 117 -16.36 9.73 -18.25
CA LEU A 117 -16.44 10.40 -19.54
C LEU A 117 -15.58 9.69 -20.58
N PRO A 118 -15.99 9.65 -21.87
CA PRO A 118 -15.17 9.07 -22.92
C PRO A 118 -13.77 9.67 -23.03
N PRO A 119 -12.78 8.89 -23.50
CA PRO A 119 -11.43 9.38 -23.73
C PRO A 119 -11.44 10.64 -24.61
N GLY A 120 -10.63 11.63 -24.24
CA GLY A 120 -10.53 12.90 -24.98
C GLY A 120 -11.61 13.94 -24.65
N LEU A 121 -12.76 13.56 -24.11
CA LEU A 121 -13.88 14.50 -23.91
C LEU A 121 -13.56 15.58 -22.87
N ALA A 122 -13.00 15.19 -21.73
CA ALA A 122 -12.66 16.12 -20.66
C ALA A 122 -11.31 16.83 -20.89
N VAL A 123 -10.59 16.49 -21.97
CA VAL A 123 -9.20 16.92 -22.17
C VAL A 123 -9.05 18.44 -22.28
N PRO A 124 -9.84 19.13 -23.12
CA PRO A 124 -9.72 20.59 -23.26
C PRO A 124 -9.95 21.34 -21.95
N ASP A 125 -10.87 20.88 -21.11
CA ASP A 125 -11.20 21.55 -19.84
C ASP A 125 -10.15 21.30 -18.76
N ARG A 126 -9.57 20.10 -18.70
CA ARG A 126 -8.46 19.80 -17.79
C ARG A 126 -7.23 20.63 -18.11
N TYR A 127 -6.90 20.85 -19.39
CA TYR A 127 -5.79 21.72 -19.78
C TYR A 127 -5.97 23.18 -19.34
N ARG A 128 -7.20 23.69 -19.26
CA ARG A 128 -7.47 25.05 -18.73
C ARG A 128 -7.13 25.21 -17.25
N ARG A 129 -7.11 24.09 -16.51
CA ARG A 129 -6.81 24.03 -15.08
C ARG A 129 -5.36 23.66 -14.81
N ARG A 130 -4.58 23.38 -15.85
CA ARG A 130 -3.20 22.94 -15.72
C ARG A 130 -2.40 24.02 -14.98
N PRO A 131 -1.77 23.68 -13.85
CA PRO A 131 -0.90 24.60 -13.14
C PRO A 131 0.39 24.86 -13.92
N PRO A 132 1.13 25.94 -13.60
CA PRO A 132 2.47 26.15 -14.14
C PRO A 132 3.38 24.93 -13.92
N VAL A 133 4.32 24.72 -14.85
CA VAL A 133 5.28 23.61 -14.78
C VAL A 133 6.12 23.75 -13.50
N GLY A 134 6.30 22.65 -12.78
CA GLY A 134 7.12 22.62 -11.57
C GLY A 134 6.50 23.30 -10.35
N THR A 135 5.19 23.55 -10.33
CA THR A 135 4.52 24.19 -9.18
C THR A 135 3.39 23.36 -8.59
N TRP A 136 3.24 22.10 -8.99
CA TRP A 136 2.11 21.27 -8.60
C TRP A 136 2.53 19.88 -8.18
N LEU A 137 1.84 19.37 -7.17
CA LEU A 137 1.89 17.99 -6.75
C LEU A 137 0.46 17.47 -6.61
N PRO A 138 0.21 16.21 -7.02
CA PRO A 138 -1.09 15.59 -6.82
C PRO A 138 -1.38 15.47 -5.33
N TRP A 139 -2.63 15.76 -4.96
CA TRP A 139 -3.10 15.64 -3.57
C TRP A 139 -2.41 16.55 -2.56
N VAL A 140 -1.60 17.54 -2.96
CA VAL A 140 -0.94 18.45 -1.99
C VAL A 140 -1.59 19.83 -2.04
N SER A 141 -2.38 20.14 -1.01
CA SER A 141 -3.00 21.45 -0.80
C SER A 141 -2.17 22.32 0.15
N ALA A 142 -2.55 23.60 0.29
CA ALA A 142 -2.05 24.41 1.39
C ALA A 142 -2.39 23.75 2.73
N LEU A 143 -1.37 23.49 3.54
CA LEU A 143 -1.51 22.73 4.78
C LEU A 143 -2.29 23.54 5.82
N THR A 144 -3.40 22.97 6.28
CA THR A 144 -4.10 23.38 7.49
C THR A 144 -4.39 22.13 8.30
N THR A 145 -4.13 22.19 9.62
CA THR A 145 -4.17 20.99 10.44
C THR A 145 -5.60 20.49 10.60
N ARG A 146 -5.82 19.22 10.32
CA ARG A 146 -7.10 18.54 10.53
C ARG A 146 -6.96 17.32 11.41
N ALA A 147 -7.96 17.06 12.24
CA ALA A 147 -8.05 15.89 13.09
C ALA A 147 -9.50 15.42 13.25
N CYS A 148 -9.67 14.21 13.77
CA CYS A 148 -10.98 13.69 14.14
C CYS A 148 -11.28 14.06 15.60
N PRO A 149 -12.36 14.80 15.90
CA PRO A 149 -12.69 15.17 17.28
C PRO A 149 -12.89 13.95 18.19
N LEU A 150 -13.59 12.93 17.69
CA LEU A 150 -13.83 11.69 18.45
C LEU A 150 -12.59 10.84 18.67
N CYS A 151 -11.57 10.93 17.80
CA CYS A 151 -10.29 10.27 18.09
C CYS A 151 -9.55 10.97 19.22
N ILE A 152 -9.62 12.30 19.27
CA ILE A 152 -8.95 13.11 20.28
C ILE A 152 -9.65 12.94 21.64
N ASP A 153 -10.99 12.97 21.66
CA ASP A 153 -11.77 12.75 22.90
C ASP A 153 -11.58 11.35 23.50
N ALA A 154 -11.21 10.38 22.68
CA ALA A 154 -10.97 9.00 23.10
C ALA A 154 -9.53 8.76 23.59
N LEU A 155 -8.66 9.78 23.61
CA LEU A 155 -7.31 9.65 24.14
C LEU A 155 -7.34 9.62 25.67
N ASP A 156 -6.54 8.73 26.26
CA ASP A 156 -6.37 8.67 27.72
C ASP A 156 -5.50 9.83 28.25
N THR A 157 -4.65 10.40 27.38
CA THR A 157 -3.71 11.46 27.74
C THR A 157 -3.47 12.43 26.59
N ASP A 158 -3.29 13.70 26.93
CA ASP A 158 -2.92 14.76 25.98
C ASP A 158 -1.55 14.52 25.33
N ALA A 159 -0.67 13.73 25.97
CA ALA A 159 0.64 13.38 25.45
C ALA A 159 0.59 12.62 24.11
N ASP A 160 -0.57 12.05 23.76
CA ASP A 160 -0.81 11.31 22.52
C ASP A 160 -1.59 12.12 21.48
N ILE A 161 -1.82 13.41 21.71
CA ILE A 161 -2.31 14.35 20.69
C ILE A 161 -1.24 14.49 19.61
N VAL A 162 -1.54 13.99 18.41
CA VAL A 162 -0.62 14.00 17.26
C VAL A 162 -1.26 14.57 16.00
N VAL A 163 -0.41 15.07 15.11
CA VAL A 163 -0.82 15.36 13.73
C VAL A 163 -0.64 14.09 12.90
N THR A 164 -1.73 13.56 12.36
CA THR A 164 -1.70 12.38 11.48
C THR A 164 -1.47 12.79 10.03
N MET A 165 -0.47 12.22 9.36
CA MET A 165 -0.08 12.52 7.98
C MET A 165 -1.27 12.43 7.01
N ALA A 166 -1.98 11.30 6.99
CA ALA A 166 -3.08 11.08 6.05
C ALA A 166 -4.23 12.10 6.23
N HIS A 167 -4.46 12.59 7.45
CA HIS A 167 -5.48 13.61 7.73
C HIS A 167 -5.11 14.99 7.16
N GLN A 168 -3.86 15.24 6.79
CA GLN A 168 -3.42 16.56 6.31
C GLN A 168 -3.61 16.73 4.80
N TYR A 169 -3.91 15.65 4.08
CA TYR A 169 -4.02 15.69 2.62
C TYR A 169 -5.48 15.49 2.16
N PRO A 170 -5.89 16.17 1.08
CA PRO A 170 -7.26 16.19 0.60
C PRO A 170 -7.82 14.85 0.14
N MET A 171 -7.01 13.87 -0.27
CA MET A 171 -7.53 12.55 -0.67
C MET A 171 -8.31 11.83 0.44
N LEU A 172 -8.23 12.34 1.67
CA LEU A 172 -8.96 11.89 2.84
C LEU A 172 -9.74 13.06 3.47
N THR A 173 -11.06 12.89 3.63
CA THR A 173 -11.93 13.94 4.19
C THR A 173 -12.63 13.56 5.49
N SER A 174 -12.60 12.28 5.85
CA SER A 174 -13.24 11.72 7.02
C SER A 174 -12.33 10.78 7.81
N CYS A 175 -12.70 10.57 9.07
CA CYS A 175 -12.13 9.54 9.91
C CYS A 175 -12.73 8.18 9.56
N THR A 176 -11.91 7.20 9.21
CA THR A 176 -12.37 5.85 8.87
C THR A 176 -12.84 5.03 10.08
N LYS A 177 -12.46 5.44 11.30
CA LYS A 177 -12.93 4.83 12.57
C LYS A 177 -14.29 5.36 13.00
N HIS A 178 -14.49 6.67 12.96
CA HIS A 178 -15.68 7.34 13.50
C HIS A 178 -16.67 7.83 12.45
N LEU A 179 -16.33 7.72 11.16
CA LEU A 179 -17.18 8.08 10.02
C LEU A 179 -17.68 9.53 10.08
N CYS A 180 -16.86 10.41 10.66
CA CYS A 180 -17.10 11.84 10.77
C CYS A 180 -16.08 12.63 9.97
N ARG A 181 -16.44 13.85 9.59
CA ARG A 181 -15.58 14.79 8.89
C ARG A 181 -14.33 15.07 9.73
N LEU A 182 -13.18 15.18 9.06
CA LEU A 182 -11.97 15.73 9.68
C LEU A 182 -12.14 17.24 9.85
N GLU A 183 -11.95 17.73 11.08
CA GLU A 183 -12.19 19.12 11.44
C GLU A 183 -10.89 19.91 11.51
N PHE A 184 -10.94 21.16 11.06
CA PHE A 184 -9.81 22.07 11.16
C PHE A 184 -9.54 22.45 12.61
N CYS A 185 -8.26 22.46 12.95
CA CYS A 185 -7.80 22.76 14.28
C CYS A 185 -6.41 23.40 14.27
N THR A 186 -6.10 24.12 15.33
CA THR A 186 -4.72 24.41 15.73
C THR A 186 -4.31 23.39 16.77
N VAL A 187 -3.17 22.74 16.56
CA VAL A 187 -2.68 21.66 17.42
C VAL A 187 -1.32 22.05 18.00
N ILE A 188 -1.17 21.83 19.30
CA ILE A 188 0.13 21.75 19.97
C ILE A 188 0.33 20.27 20.35
N PRO A 189 1.11 19.52 19.55
CA PRO A 189 1.26 18.07 19.74
C PRO A 189 1.71 17.73 21.16
N GLY A 190 1.10 16.70 21.74
CA GLY A 190 1.36 16.25 23.11
C GLY A 190 0.76 17.13 24.21
N ARG A 191 -0.06 18.13 23.87
CA ARG A 191 -0.58 19.09 24.86
C ARG A 191 -2.03 19.49 24.66
N LEU A 192 -2.35 20.12 23.53
CA LEU A 192 -3.58 20.90 23.39
C LEU A 192 -4.05 20.93 21.94
N ILE A 193 -5.37 21.03 21.78
CA ILE A 193 -6.02 21.22 20.48
C ILE A 193 -7.11 22.28 20.58
N PHE A 194 -7.21 23.12 19.55
CA PHE A 194 -8.22 24.16 19.44
C PHE A 194 -8.98 23.97 18.12
N TRP A 195 -10.28 23.68 18.21
CA TRP A 195 -11.13 23.44 17.05
C TRP A 195 -11.66 24.75 16.46
N GLU A 196 -11.57 24.92 15.14
CA GLU A 196 -12.07 26.14 14.47
C GLU A 196 -13.59 26.30 14.58
N ARG A 197 -14.33 25.20 14.69
CA ARG A 197 -15.79 25.20 14.83
C ARG A 197 -16.27 25.46 16.26
N THR A 198 -15.38 25.40 17.25
CA THR A 198 -15.73 25.62 18.65
C THR A 198 -15.46 27.09 18.99
N PRO A 199 -16.49 27.86 19.40
CA PRO A 199 -16.29 29.24 19.81
C PRO A 199 -15.30 29.36 20.97
N ALA A 200 -14.49 30.43 20.96
CA ALA A 200 -13.57 30.69 22.06
C ALA A 200 -14.33 30.85 23.40
N GLY A 201 -13.91 30.10 24.42
CA GLY A 201 -14.54 30.09 25.74
C GLY A 201 -15.75 29.17 25.89
N SER A 202 -16.04 28.34 24.88
CA SER A 202 -16.99 27.23 25.02
C SER A 202 -16.33 26.05 25.71
N ASP A 203 -16.98 25.48 26.72
CA ASP A 203 -16.55 24.25 27.38
C ASP A 203 -16.85 23.00 26.52
N ASP A 204 -17.88 23.08 25.67
CA ASP A 204 -18.29 22.00 24.78
C ASP A 204 -17.77 22.20 23.37
N HIS A 205 -17.18 21.15 22.77
CA HIS A 205 -16.80 21.14 21.37
C HIS A 205 -18.03 21.02 20.46
N ALA A 206 -17.96 21.60 19.26
CA ALA A 206 -19.05 21.47 18.29
C ALA A 206 -19.27 19.98 17.92
N PRO A 207 -20.52 19.51 17.79
CA PRO A 207 -20.76 18.10 17.52
C PRO A 207 -20.09 17.66 16.20
N PRO A 208 -19.49 16.45 16.17
CA PRO A 208 -18.88 15.89 14.98
C PRO A 208 -19.88 15.79 13.83
N LEU A 209 -19.47 16.19 12.63
CA LEU A 209 -20.32 16.08 11.44
C LEU A 209 -20.16 14.71 10.78
N PRO A 210 -21.21 13.89 10.64
CA PRO A 210 -21.10 12.62 9.92
C PRO A 210 -20.80 12.86 8.44
N VAL A 211 -20.14 11.91 7.79
CA VAL A 211 -19.96 11.91 6.33
C VAL A 211 -20.90 10.93 5.63
N PRO A 212 -21.27 11.20 4.37
CA PRO A 212 -22.04 10.24 3.57
C PRO A 212 -21.30 8.90 3.42
N ALA A 213 -22.06 7.81 3.32
CA ALA A 213 -21.51 6.45 3.22
C ALA A 213 -20.53 6.27 2.05
N ALA A 214 -20.79 6.91 0.90
CA ALA A 214 -19.88 6.86 -0.24
C ALA A 214 -18.51 7.49 0.08
N VAL A 215 -18.49 8.62 0.80
CA VAL A 215 -17.24 9.28 1.23
C VAL A 215 -16.49 8.40 2.21
N ALA A 216 -17.18 7.87 3.22
CA ALA A 216 -16.59 6.95 4.19
C ALA A 216 -15.94 5.74 3.52
N GLU A 217 -16.60 5.16 2.50
CA GLU A 217 -16.08 4.02 1.76
C GLU A 217 -14.84 4.36 0.93
N ILE A 218 -14.83 5.49 0.22
CA ILE A 218 -13.66 5.93 -0.54
C ILE A 218 -12.49 6.28 0.39
N ASP A 219 -12.75 6.94 1.52
CA ASP A 219 -11.75 7.26 2.53
C ASP A 219 -11.16 5.99 3.17
N ARG A 220 -11.99 4.98 3.45
CA ARG A 220 -11.55 3.66 3.92
C ARG A 220 -10.62 2.99 2.91
N ARG A 221 -10.96 3.04 1.62
CA ARG A 221 -10.12 2.50 0.54
C ARG A 221 -8.81 3.27 0.40
N SER A 222 -8.84 4.59 0.47
CA SER A 222 -7.63 5.42 0.44
C SER A 222 -6.69 5.12 1.63
N VAL A 223 -7.22 4.94 2.84
CA VAL A 223 -6.40 4.49 3.97
C VAL A 223 -5.84 3.08 3.73
N ALA A 224 -6.65 2.13 3.26
CA ALA A 224 -6.17 0.79 2.94
C ALA A 224 -5.08 0.79 1.85
N ALA A 225 -5.17 1.68 0.86
CA ALA A 225 -4.14 1.87 -0.16
C ALA A 225 -2.82 2.33 0.47
N LEU A 226 -2.87 3.29 1.41
CA LEU A 226 -1.69 3.80 2.11
C LEU A 226 -1.06 2.75 3.03
N THR A 227 -1.87 1.94 3.71
CA THR A 227 -1.36 0.99 4.72
C THR A 227 -0.99 -0.36 4.13
N ASN A 228 -1.72 -0.83 3.12
CA ASN A 228 -1.61 -2.20 2.60
C ASN A 228 -1.07 -2.23 1.15
N GLY A 229 -0.79 -1.06 0.55
CA GLY A 229 -0.34 -0.95 -0.84
C GLY A 229 -1.39 -1.34 -1.90
N SER A 230 -2.63 -1.64 -1.50
CA SER A 230 -3.69 -2.08 -2.42
C SER A 230 -5.11 -1.88 -1.88
N VAL A 231 -6.07 -1.88 -2.79
CA VAL A 231 -7.52 -1.71 -2.56
C VAL A 231 -8.27 -2.81 -3.27
N GLU A 232 -9.35 -3.32 -2.66
CA GLU A 232 -10.29 -4.22 -3.33
C GLU A 232 -11.36 -3.39 -4.06
N LEU A 233 -11.47 -3.57 -5.38
CA LEU A 233 -12.51 -2.99 -6.24
C LEU A 233 -13.36 -4.11 -6.86
N GLY A 234 -14.39 -3.76 -7.64
CA GLY A 234 -15.29 -4.72 -8.30
C GLY A 234 -14.57 -5.78 -9.17
N VAL A 235 -13.42 -5.42 -9.74
CA VAL A 235 -12.57 -6.32 -10.55
C VAL A 235 -11.60 -7.18 -9.73
N GLY A 236 -11.44 -6.90 -8.43
CA GLY A 236 -10.48 -7.51 -7.53
C GLY A 236 -9.47 -6.50 -6.97
N ARG A 237 -8.31 -7.01 -6.54
CA ARG A 237 -7.26 -6.22 -5.91
C ARG A 237 -6.53 -5.33 -6.91
N VAL A 238 -6.47 -4.03 -6.60
CA VAL A 238 -5.81 -2.99 -7.38
C VAL A 238 -4.70 -2.33 -6.55
N HIS A 239 -3.55 -2.09 -7.18
CA HIS A 239 -2.39 -1.47 -6.54
C HIS A 239 -2.67 0.00 -6.15
N ALA A 240 -2.09 0.48 -5.04
CA ALA A 240 -2.30 1.83 -4.52
C ALA A 240 -2.05 2.95 -5.57
N ALA A 241 -0.98 2.84 -6.36
CA ALA A 241 -0.69 3.78 -7.44
C ALA A 241 -1.83 3.89 -8.48
N VAL A 242 -2.45 2.77 -8.84
CA VAL A 242 -3.58 2.75 -9.77
C VAL A 242 -4.81 3.37 -9.11
N TRP A 243 -5.07 3.04 -7.83
CA TRP A 243 -6.19 3.61 -7.07
C TRP A 243 -6.12 5.14 -6.99
N PHE A 244 -5.00 5.71 -6.58
CA PHE A 244 -4.88 7.16 -6.42
C PHE A 244 -4.97 7.89 -7.75
N ARG A 245 -4.41 7.35 -8.83
CA ARG A 245 -4.54 7.96 -10.16
C ARG A 245 -5.95 7.82 -10.75
N LEU A 246 -6.64 6.71 -10.49
CA LEU A 246 -8.05 6.53 -10.84
C LEU A 246 -8.94 7.51 -10.08
N LEU A 247 -8.78 7.61 -8.74
CA LEU A 247 -9.52 8.58 -7.93
C LEU A 247 -9.25 10.01 -8.38
N ARG A 248 -8.00 10.36 -8.70
CA ARG A 248 -7.63 11.68 -9.21
C ARG A 248 -8.29 11.98 -10.55
N THR A 249 -8.38 10.99 -11.43
CA THR A 249 -9.09 11.10 -12.71
C THR A 249 -10.57 11.41 -12.48
N VAL A 250 -11.25 10.63 -11.63
CA VAL A 250 -12.68 10.83 -11.35
C VAL A 250 -12.94 12.21 -10.73
N VAL A 251 -12.08 12.66 -9.81
CA VAL A 251 -12.11 14.02 -9.22
C VAL A 251 -12.09 15.11 -10.31
N ASP A 252 -11.33 14.93 -11.38
CA ASP A 252 -11.28 15.88 -12.50
C ASP A 252 -12.45 15.73 -13.49
N GLU A 253 -13.02 14.53 -13.63
CA GLU A 253 -14.17 14.27 -14.49
C GLU A 253 -15.47 14.83 -13.95
N VAL A 254 -15.73 14.65 -12.65
CA VAL A 254 -16.97 15.12 -12.01
C VAL A 254 -17.13 16.65 -12.09
N VAL A 255 -16.03 17.37 -12.22
CA VAL A 255 -16.03 18.84 -12.36
C VAL A 255 -16.08 19.33 -13.81
N THR A 256 -16.16 18.44 -14.80
CA THR A 256 -16.24 18.83 -16.22
C THR A 256 -17.46 19.72 -16.48
N PRO A 257 -17.30 20.90 -17.09
CA PRO A 257 -18.41 21.79 -17.44
C PRO A 257 -19.51 21.06 -18.23
N LEU A 258 -20.76 21.18 -17.79
CA LEU A 258 -21.89 20.45 -18.39
C LEU A 258 -22.09 20.80 -19.87
N ILE A 259 -21.76 22.04 -20.26
CA ILE A 259 -21.81 22.49 -21.66
C ILE A 259 -20.81 21.76 -22.57
N HIS A 260 -19.74 21.21 -22.01
CA HIS A 260 -18.70 20.46 -22.72
C HIS A 260 -18.91 18.95 -22.60
N ALA A 261 -19.66 18.49 -21.59
CA ALA A 261 -20.00 17.08 -21.37
C ALA A 261 -21.05 16.52 -22.34
N GLY A 262 -21.82 17.37 -23.03
CA GLY A 262 -22.82 16.93 -24.02
C GLY A 262 -23.82 15.92 -23.43
N TRP A 263 -23.97 14.74 -24.06
CA TRP A 263 -24.83 13.65 -23.59
C TRP A 263 -24.51 13.22 -22.13
N TRP A 264 -23.24 13.26 -21.74
CA TRP A 264 -22.77 12.83 -20.42
C TRP A 264 -23.10 13.81 -19.30
N ALA A 265 -23.55 15.03 -19.65
CA ALA A 265 -23.96 16.04 -18.67
C ALA A 265 -25.10 15.56 -17.76
N ARG A 266 -25.96 14.65 -18.23
CA ARG A 266 -27.05 14.08 -17.43
C ARG A 266 -26.49 13.27 -16.25
N GLY A 267 -25.52 12.40 -16.49
CA GLY A 267 -24.88 11.60 -15.44
C GLY A 267 -24.13 12.48 -14.43
N LEU A 268 -23.34 13.44 -14.92
CA LEU A 268 -22.65 14.40 -14.06
C LEU A 268 -23.62 15.22 -13.19
N ARG A 269 -24.76 15.65 -13.75
CA ARG A 269 -25.77 16.38 -12.98
C ARG A 269 -26.40 15.51 -11.91
N ALA A 270 -26.77 14.26 -12.24
CA ALA A 270 -27.35 13.32 -11.28
C ALA A 270 -26.38 13.03 -10.11
N ILE A 271 -25.08 12.91 -10.38
CA ILE A 271 -24.04 12.79 -9.34
C ILE A 271 -24.11 13.99 -8.39
N TRP A 272 -24.03 15.23 -8.90
CA TRP A 272 -24.05 16.42 -8.05
C TRP A 272 -25.37 16.58 -7.27
N GLU A 273 -26.51 16.34 -7.92
CA GLU A 273 -27.83 16.35 -7.25
C GLU A 273 -27.89 15.35 -6.09
N SER A 274 -27.35 14.15 -6.26
CA SER A 274 -27.36 13.11 -5.21
C SER A 274 -26.49 13.46 -4.00
N THR A 275 -25.45 14.28 -4.17
CA THR A 275 -24.64 14.80 -3.04
C THR A 275 -25.33 15.90 -2.25
N GLY A 276 -26.39 16.50 -2.81
CA GLY A 276 -27.02 17.70 -2.24
C GLY A 276 -26.13 18.95 -2.26
N ARG A 277 -25.00 18.92 -2.98
CA ARG A 277 -24.02 20.01 -3.06
C ARG A 277 -23.95 20.60 -4.45
N SER A 278 -23.64 21.88 -4.51
CA SER A 278 -23.34 22.57 -5.77
C SER A 278 -21.89 22.36 -6.16
N ARG A 279 -21.65 22.17 -7.46
CA ARG A 279 -20.28 22.17 -8.00
C ARG A 279 -19.60 23.52 -7.72
N PRO A 280 -18.41 23.56 -7.10
CA PRO A 280 -17.70 24.82 -6.86
C PRO A 280 -17.37 25.55 -8.16
N LEU A 281 -17.57 26.87 -8.21
CA LEU A 281 -17.38 27.66 -9.44
C LEU A 281 -15.92 27.66 -9.93
N GLN A 282 -14.98 27.65 -8.98
CA GLN A 282 -13.54 27.69 -9.24
C GLN A 282 -13.02 26.43 -9.95
N THR A 283 -13.76 25.32 -9.95
CA THR A 283 -13.34 24.05 -10.59
C THR A 283 -13.26 24.13 -12.12
N SER A 284 -13.58 25.29 -12.71
CA SER A 284 -13.38 25.59 -14.13
C SER A 284 -12.04 26.26 -14.43
N ARG A 285 -11.31 26.73 -13.39
CA ARG A 285 -10.14 27.60 -13.53
C ARG A 285 -8.90 27.10 -12.80
N VAL A 286 -9.07 26.37 -11.70
CA VAL A 286 -7.96 25.92 -10.85
C VAL A 286 -8.00 24.41 -10.68
N PRO A 287 -6.85 23.76 -10.46
CA PRO A 287 -6.80 22.34 -10.15
C PRO A 287 -7.44 22.07 -8.78
N PHE A 288 -7.76 20.81 -8.53
CA PHE A 288 -8.41 20.36 -7.29
C PHE A 288 -7.69 20.84 -6.02
N GLU A 289 -6.36 20.73 -6.01
CA GLU A 289 -5.49 21.08 -4.88
C GLU A 289 -5.54 22.59 -4.53
N ASN A 290 -5.99 23.44 -5.45
CA ASN A 290 -6.10 24.88 -5.27
C ASN A 290 -7.53 25.34 -4.91
N LEU A 291 -8.48 24.41 -4.80
CA LEU A 291 -9.82 24.73 -4.29
C LEU A 291 -9.75 24.99 -2.77
N SER A 292 -10.74 25.71 -2.23
CA SER A 292 -10.92 25.75 -0.78
C SER A 292 -11.20 24.35 -0.25
N TRP A 293 -10.89 24.09 1.01
CA TRP A 293 -11.13 22.78 1.62
C TRP A 293 -12.59 22.31 1.55
N ASP A 294 -13.56 23.22 1.69
CA ASP A 294 -14.98 22.86 1.47
C ASP A 294 -15.26 22.50 0.01
N GLY A 295 -14.60 23.18 -0.93
CA GLY A 295 -14.65 22.85 -2.35
C GLY A 295 -14.02 21.48 -2.64
N GLN A 296 -12.87 21.19 -2.05
CA GLN A 296 -12.20 19.89 -2.15
C GLN A 296 -13.09 18.77 -1.59
N ALA A 297 -13.67 18.97 -0.40
CA ALA A 297 -14.60 18.03 0.20
C ALA A 297 -15.88 17.83 -0.65
N ALA A 298 -16.42 18.89 -1.26
CA ALA A 298 -17.57 18.77 -2.15
C ALA A 298 -17.26 17.98 -3.43
N VAL A 299 -16.10 18.23 -4.05
CA VAL A 299 -15.66 17.50 -5.24
C VAL A 299 -15.37 16.04 -4.93
N LEU A 300 -14.72 15.74 -3.80
CA LEU A 300 -14.49 14.36 -3.38
C LEU A 300 -15.78 13.63 -3.02
N ALA A 301 -16.76 14.31 -2.42
CA ALA A 301 -18.08 13.73 -2.23
C ALA A 301 -18.73 13.35 -3.58
N ALA A 302 -18.64 14.22 -4.59
CA ALA A 302 -19.14 13.91 -5.93
C ALA A 302 -18.37 12.76 -6.58
N ALA A 303 -17.05 12.72 -6.47
CA ALA A 303 -16.22 11.64 -6.99
C ALA A 303 -16.53 10.30 -6.30
N ALA A 304 -16.69 10.31 -4.98
CA ALA A 304 -17.06 9.14 -4.19
C ALA A 304 -18.44 8.60 -4.60
N THR A 305 -19.44 9.49 -4.71
CA THR A 305 -20.76 9.09 -5.18
C THR A 305 -20.72 8.56 -6.60
N ALA A 306 -19.91 9.14 -7.48
CA ALA A 306 -19.74 8.65 -8.85
C ALA A 306 -19.13 7.23 -8.88
N ILE A 307 -18.04 6.99 -8.13
CA ILE A 307 -17.41 5.66 -8.06
C ILE A 307 -18.42 4.61 -7.58
N ILE A 308 -19.07 4.87 -6.45
CA ILE A 308 -20.06 3.93 -5.88
C ILE A 308 -21.25 3.72 -6.83
N ALA A 309 -21.70 4.75 -7.55
CA ALA A 309 -22.78 4.61 -8.51
C ALA A 309 -22.37 3.79 -9.74
N VAL A 310 -21.12 3.87 -10.20
CA VAL A 310 -20.59 3.01 -11.29
C VAL A 310 -20.47 1.56 -10.82
N GLU A 311 -19.92 1.34 -9.62
CA GLU A 311 -19.78 -0.01 -9.04
C GLU A 311 -21.12 -0.73 -8.89
N ASN A 312 -22.16 0.02 -8.56
CA ASN A 312 -23.52 -0.50 -8.38
C ASN A 312 -24.37 -0.50 -9.67
N ASP A 313 -23.78 -0.21 -10.84
CA ASP A 313 -24.48 -0.11 -12.13
C ASP A 313 -25.67 0.88 -12.13
N GLN A 314 -25.57 1.93 -11.29
CA GLN A 314 -26.60 2.98 -11.17
C GLN A 314 -26.42 4.10 -12.20
N ILE A 315 -25.18 4.32 -12.65
CA ILE A 315 -24.86 5.25 -13.72
C ILE A 315 -23.99 4.56 -14.77
N PHE A 316 -24.26 4.89 -16.03
CA PHE A 316 -23.42 4.45 -17.13
C PHE A 316 -22.13 5.28 -17.19
N ALA A 317 -20.99 4.62 -17.04
CA ALA A 317 -19.67 5.20 -17.18
C ALA A 317 -19.15 5.03 -18.62
N GLY A 318 -18.86 6.15 -19.28
CA GLY A 318 -18.50 6.16 -20.71
C GLY A 318 -17.01 6.02 -21.02
N GLY A 319 -16.17 5.98 -19.99
CA GLY A 319 -14.72 5.96 -20.14
C GLY A 319 -14.17 4.57 -20.41
N ALA A 320 -12.98 4.53 -21.02
CA ALA A 320 -12.33 3.26 -21.41
C ALA A 320 -11.96 2.39 -20.21
N ASP A 321 -11.73 3.00 -19.04
CA ASP A 321 -11.27 2.36 -17.81
C ASP A 321 -12.41 2.18 -16.80
N ALA A 322 -13.65 2.43 -17.19
CA ALA A 322 -14.84 2.20 -16.36
C ALA A 322 -14.93 0.75 -15.86
N CYS A 323 -14.40 -0.19 -16.64
CA CYS A 323 -14.35 -1.60 -16.28
C CYS A 323 -13.60 -1.88 -14.98
N LEU A 324 -12.65 -1.02 -14.56
CA LEU A 324 -11.93 -1.15 -13.27
C LEU A 324 -12.84 -1.00 -12.05
N LEU A 325 -13.97 -0.32 -12.20
CA LEU A 325 -14.97 -0.16 -11.15
C LEU A 325 -16.11 -1.16 -11.29
N GLN A 326 -16.40 -1.63 -12.49
CA GLN A 326 -17.51 -2.55 -12.70
C GLN A 326 -17.25 -3.89 -12.00
N PRO A 327 -18.29 -4.51 -11.41
CA PRO A 327 -18.17 -5.86 -10.87
C PRO A 327 -17.65 -6.79 -11.95
N ARG A 328 -16.67 -7.64 -11.61
CA ARG A 328 -16.17 -8.65 -12.54
C ARG A 328 -17.37 -9.46 -13.06
N PRO A 329 -17.63 -9.48 -14.38
CA PRO A 329 -18.65 -10.37 -14.93
C PRO A 329 -18.33 -11.79 -14.50
N TYR A 330 -19.32 -12.54 -14.04
CA TYR A 330 -19.14 -13.97 -13.84
C TYR A 330 -18.72 -14.57 -15.19
N GLU A 331 -17.45 -14.92 -15.31
CA GLU A 331 -16.98 -15.82 -16.34
C GLU A 331 -17.22 -17.23 -15.81
N PRO A 332 -18.17 -17.99 -16.39
CA PRO A 332 -18.25 -19.40 -16.09
C PRO A 332 -16.88 -20.00 -16.38
N VAL A 333 -16.22 -20.48 -15.34
CA VAL A 333 -15.02 -21.29 -15.51
C VAL A 333 -15.47 -22.46 -16.38
N ASP A 334 -14.88 -22.60 -17.57
CA ASP A 334 -15.08 -23.79 -18.40
C ASP A 334 -14.88 -24.98 -17.45
N PRO A 335 -15.91 -25.83 -17.22
CA PRO A 335 -15.79 -26.99 -16.33
C PRO A 335 -14.71 -27.98 -16.79
N GLY A 336 -14.00 -27.64 -17.88
CA GLY A 336 -13.14 -28.48 -18.63
C GLY A 336 -14.03 -29.26 -19.59
N THR A 337 -13.58 -29.37 -20.83
CA THR A 337 -13.96 -30.56 -21.59
C THR A 337 -13.43 -31.75 -20.79
N ALA A 338 -14.32 -32.57 -20.21
CA ALA A 338 -13.92 -33.84 -19.62
C ALA A 338 -13.00 -34.53 -20.64
N PRO A 339 -11.80 -34.98 -20.25
CA PRO A 339 -10.86 -35.54 -21.20
C PRO A 339 -11.61 -36.58 -22.01
N THR A 340 -11.77 -36.33 -23.31
CA THR A 340 -12.29 -37.34 -24.23
C THR A 340 -11.39 -38.53 -23.98
N ARG A 341 -11.96 -39.60 -23.42
CA ARG A 341 -11.26 -40.87 -23.24
C ARG A 341 -10.58 -41.14 -24.58
N SER A 342 -9.27 -40.93 -24.63
CA SER A 342 -8.52 -41.35 -25.78
C SER A 342 -8.77 -42.85 -25.81
N HIS A 343 -9.26 -43.36 -26.94
CA HIS A 343 -9.26 -44.77 -27.23
C HIS A 343 -7.79 -45.21 -27.43
N PHE A 344 -6.95 -45.02 -26.41
CA PHE A 344 -5.72 -45.77 -26.28
C PHE A 344 -6.12 -47.09 -25.63
N GLN A 345 -6.05 -48.16 -26.43
CA GLN A 345 -6.10 -49.52 -25.90
C GLN A 345 -5.08 -49.61 -24.77
N ALA A 346 -5.56 -49.86 -23.55
CA ALA A 346 -4.72 -50.06 -22.40
C ALA A 346 -3.75 -51.22 -22.71
N ARG A 347 -2.45 -50.93 -22.72
CA ARG A 347 -1.42 -51.95 -22.82
C ARG A 347 -1.51 -52.78 -21.54
N ALA A 348 -1.94 -54.03 -21.66
CA ALA A 348 -2.21 -54.95 -20.55
C ALA A 348 -0.95 -55.46 -19.83
N HIS A 349 0.20 -54.81 -20.00
CA HIS A 349 1.46 -55.18 -19.35
C HIS A 349 1.82 -54.07 -18.36
N SER A 350 1.94 -54.43 -17.09
CA SER A 350 2.40 -53.52 -16.06
C SER A 350 3.92 -53.39 -16.18
N ALA A 351 4.47 -52.21 -15.90
CA ALA A 351 5.92 -52.01 -15.86
C ALA A 351 6.63 -52.95 -14.85
N TRP A 352 5.86 -53.53 -13.91
CA TRP A 352 6.33 -54.55 -12.99
C TRP A 352 6.57 -55.92 -13.65
N ASP A 353 5.83 -56.27 -14.70
CA ASP A 353 6.02 -57.51 -15.44
C ASP A 353 7.40 -57.53 -16.13
N ASP A 354 7.81 -56.38 -16.67
CA ASP A 354 9.13 -56.20 -17.30
C ASP A 354 10.26 -56.27 -16.26
N VAL A 355 10.04 -55.76 -15.04
CA VAL A 355 11.01 -55.84 -13.93
C VAL A 355 11.19 -57.28 -13.46
N VAL A 356 10.10 -58.03 -13.29
CA VAL A 356 10.16 -59.44 -12.89
C VAL A 356 10.90 -60.27 -13.95
N ALA A 357 10.59 -60.06 -15.23
CA ALA A 357 11.28 -60.75 -16.32
C ALA A 357 12.79 -60.45 -16.36
N ALA A 358 13.19 -59.20 -16.05
CA ALA A 358 14.59 -58.81 -15.98
C ALA A 358 15.33 -59.48 -14.81
N ILE A 359 14.68 -59.63 -13.65
CA ILE A 359 15.24 -60.33 -12.49
C ILE A 359 15.42 -61.82 -12.80
N ASP A 360 14.41 -62.47 -13.39
CA ASP A 360 14.49 -63.89 -13.77
C ASP A 360 15.62 -64.15 -14.79
N ALA A 361 15.78 -63.26 -15.76
CA ALA A 361 16.87 -63.32 -16.74
C ALA A 361 18.24 -63.19 -16.06
N ALA A 362 18.40 -62.25 -15.13
CA ALA A 362 19.64 -62.05 -14.39
C ALA A 362 20.00 -63.27 -13.52
N VAL A 363 19.00 -63.90 -12.87
CA VAL A 363 19.19 -65.14 -12.10
C VAL A 363 19.60 -66.30 -13.02
N ALA A 364 18.97 -66.43 -14.19
CA ALA A 364 19.32 -67.47 -15.16
C ALA A 364 20.76 -67.31 -15.68
N GLU A 365 21.20 -66.09 -15.96
CA GLU A 365 22.57 -65.80 -16.39
C GLU A 365 23.59 -66.06 -15.27
N ALA A 366 23.28 -65.64 -14.04
CA ALA A 366 24.13 -65.85 -12.87
C ALA A 366 24.42 -67.34 -12.58
N ARG A 367 23.52 -68.26 -12.95
CA ARG A 367 23.74 -69.71 -12.78
C ARG A 367 24.89 -70.26 -13.62
N VAL A 368 25.21 -69.61 -14.73
CA VAL A 368 26.19 -70.11 -15.72
C VAL A 368 27.38 -69.18 -15.94
N ASN A 369 27.31 -67.95 -15.42
CA ASN A 369 28.35 -66.93 -15.56
C ASN A 369 28.74 -66.35 -14.18
N SER A 370 29.99 -66.57 -13.78
CA SER A 370 30.51 -66.11 -12.48
C SER A 370 30.52 -64.59 -12.33
N ASP A 371 30.68 -63.82 -13.40
CA ASP A 371 30.70 -62.35 -13.34
C ASP A 371 29.28 -61.78 -13.19
N ALA A 372 28.30 -62.43 -13.82
CA ALA A 372 26.89 -62.13 -13.61
C ALA A 372 26.45 -62.50 -12.19
N ALA A 373 26.92 -63.64 -11.65
CA ALA A 373 26.68 -64.04 -10.27
C ALA A 373 27.21 -63.00 -9.26
N ARG A 374 28.45 -62.50 -9.46
CA ARG A 374 29.03 -61.44 -8.62
C ARG A 374 28.25 -60.13 -8.72
N SER A 375 27.84 -59.76 -9.93
CA SER A 375 27.09 -58.52 -10.15
C SER A 375 25.71 -58.57 -9.50
N LEU A 376 24.99 -59.69 -9.64
CA LEU A 376 23.69 -59.91 -9.02
C LEU A 376 23.80 -59.97 -7.49
N PHE A 377 24.84 -60.63 -6.96
CA PHE A 377 25.11 -60.66 -5.52
C PHE A 377 25.44 -59.26 -4.97
N GLY A 378 26.26 -58.50 -5.68
CA GLY A 378 26.58 -57.11 -5.33
C GLY A 378 25.35 -56.22 -5.30
N PHE A 379 24.45 -56.37 -6.26
CA PHE A 379 23.17 -55.67 -6.28
C PHE A 379 22.28 -56.08 -5.10
N ALA A 380 22.08 -57.37 -4.87
CA ALA A 380 21.23 -57.87 -3.79
C ALA A 380 21.79 -57.52 -2.38
N ARG A 381 23.12 -57.48 -2.23
CA ARG A 381 23.79 -57.06 -0.99
C ARG A 381 23.43 -55.64 -0.56
N THR A 382 23.03 -54.75 -1.48
CA THR A 382 22.60 -53.39 -1.11
C THR A 382 21.41 -53.37 -0.14
N GLY A 383 20.64 -54.45 -0.07
CA GLY A 383 19.53 -54.62 0.86
C GLY A 383 19.90 -55.19 2.24
N CYS A 384 21.08 -55.77 2.40
CA CYS A 384 21.53 -56.40 3.66
C CYS A 384 22.02 -55.35 4.66
N ARG A 385 21.63 -55.48 5.94
CA ARG A 385 21.98 -54.51 7.00
C ARG A 385 22.93 -55.07 8.05
N THR A 386 23.05 -56.39 8.12
CA THR A 386 23.91 -57.13 9.07
C THR A 386 24.74 -58.18 8.34
N GLU A 387 25.76 -58.75 9.00
CA GLU A 387 26.54 -59.86 8.43
C GLU A 387 25.69 -61.14 8.31
N ASP A 388 24.77 -61.38 9.24
CA ASP A 388 23.80 -62.48 9.16
C ASP A 388 22.92 -62.38 7.89
N ASP A 389 22.48 -61.16 7.50
CA ASP A 389 21.71 -60.96 6.26
C ASP A 389 22.53 -61.29 5.00
N VAL A 390 23.86 -61.13 5.06
CA VAL A 390 24.76 -61.45 3.95
C VAL A 390 24.96 -62.96 3.85
N ASP A 391 25.03 -63.65 4.99
CA ASP A 391 25.11 -65.11 5.04
C ASP A 391 23.79 -65.77 4.57
N GLU A 392 22.64 -65.22 4.96
CA GLU A 392 21.33 -65.65 4.44
C GLU A 392 21.22 -65.41 2.92
N LEU A 393 21.71 -64.26 2.43
CA LEU A 393 21.74 -63.98 1.00
C LEU A 393 22.65 -64.96 0.24
N ALA A 394 23.82 -65.29 0.78
CA ALA A 394 24.73 -66.28 0.19
C ALA A 394 24.08 -67.67 0.14
N TYR A 395 23.32 -68.03 1.18
CA TYR A 395 22.55 -69.27 1.21
C TYR A 395 21.42 -69.27 0.15
N ALA A 396 20.68 -68.16 0.00
CA ALA A 396 19.63 -68.04 -1.02
C ALA A 396 20.19 -68.17 -2.45
N PHE A 397 21.39 -67.65 -2.72
CA PHE A 397 22.06 -67.83 -4.01
C PHE A 397 22.42 -69.30 -4.27
N LEU A 398 22.85 -70.03 -3.24
CA LEU A 398 23.11 -71.48 -3.34
C LEU A 398 21.81 -72.26 -3.61
N GLU A 399 20.71 -71.92 -2.95
CA GLU A 399 19.40 -72.54 -3.22
C GLU A 399 18.92 -72.28 -4.65
N LEU A 400 19.20 -71.08 -5.18
CA LEU A 400 18.91 -70.73 -6.56
C LEU A 400 19.89 -71.36 -7.56
N GLY A 401 20.86 -72.16 -7.12
CA GLY A 401 21.83 -72.85 -7.96
C GLY A 401 22.91 -71.94 -8.54
N ILE A 402 23.11 -70.75 -7.97
CA ILE A 402 24.14 -69.79 -8.36
C ILE A 402 25.40 -70.06 -7.53
N ARG A 403 26.52 -70.31 -8.20
CA ARG A 403 27.82 -70.50 -7.53
C ARG A 403 28.54 -69.16 -7.41
N LEU A 404 28.84 -68.78 -6.17
CA LEU A 404 29.68 -67.62 -5.86
C LEU A 404 31.13 -68.12 -5.71
N ASP A 405 31.90 -68.04 -6.79
CA ASP A 405 33.32 -68.39 -6.78
C ASP A 405 34.11 -67.25 -6.13
N TRP A 406 34.35 -67.37 -4.82
CA TRP A 406 35.24 -66.50 -4.05
C TRP A 406 36.69 -66.90 -4.31
N ALA A 407 37.26 -66.39 -5.40
CA ALA A 407 38.70 -66.46 -5.68
C ALA A 407 39.40 -65.18 -5.21
#